data_AF-A0AA88YMN4-F1
#
_entry.id   AF-A0AA88YMN4-F1
#
_cell.length_a   1.000
_cell.length_b   1.000
_cell.length_c   1.000
_cell.angle_alpha   90.00
_cell.angle_beta   90.00
_cell.angle_gamma   90.00
#
_symmetry.space_group_name_H-M   'P 1'
#
loop_
_entity.id
_entity.type
_entity.pdbx_description
1 polymer ?
#
loop_
_entity_poly.entity_id
_entity_poly.type
_entity_poly.pdbx_seq_one_letter_code
_entity_poly.pdbx_strand_id
1 'polypeptide(L)'
;MDVEITTLTTQSLENCVHECIRRPRCLSINHKARVQLCILNFDDSESNLVTEIGSIFSPINRWNKYNVGSCWNRTRCDISERCTDGSSGPCEPSDCGHPPDVPGAMLTTGNPEIGLYSRIEYACLSGYTLHGISVVGFDCGSPTVISNTEVRLLNGSTTYRSQAEYSCEEGGICGAKMTLVNSDQAVVECQADGLWSSSSVECIIENVGMGECTNDSVVLDVAYILDDTNSVDDGEFQEQLGLFQTLSMRLTNVTSCARVSVFRHHNSFNIDFGFGSYNTTSDTCNSIGSLARRYGVGDEEIEVTSFALGHFPAIDTQENRQRGVILVVSDRSGTNWNSNAGRTVLEAADDKSIDVVTIKMGGNQQQASDNHHPIDVPGSQDLVTIADDCMTIITNVYTSAIQN
;
A
#
# COMPACT_ATOMS: atom_id res chain seq x y z
N MET A 1 -2.81 -25.73 -9.64
CA MET A 1 -2.24 -27.05 -9.97
C MET A 1 -0.82 -26.71 -10.33
N ASP A 2 0.15 -26.98 -9.46
CA ASP A 2 1.57 -27.04 -9.78
C ASP A 2 2.34 -27.46 -8.53
N VAL A 3 2.80 -28.71 -8.50
CA VAL A 3 4.06 -29.15 -7.87
C VAL A 3 4.57 -30.29 -8.75
N GLU A 4 5.47 -30.00 -9.67
CA GLU A 4 6.28 -31.01 -10.35
C GLU A 4 7.76 -30.61 -10.31
N ILE A 5 8.46 -31.09 -9.28
CA ILE A 5 9.85 -31.52 -9.45
C ILE A 5 9.79 -33.04 -9.50
N THR A 6 9.62 -33.55 -10.72
CA THR A 6 9.42 -34.97 -11.06
C THR A 6 10.65 -35.82 -10.83
N THR A 7 10.47 -37.01 -10.24
CA THR A 7 11.18 -38.21 -10.67
C THR A 7 10.15 -39.25 -11.10
N LEU A 8 9.90 -39.31 -12.41
CA LEU A 8 9.18 -40.42 -13.05
C LEU A 8 10.14 -41.60 -13.18
N THR A 9 10.31 -42.33 -12.10
CA THR A 9 10.96 -43.64 -12.09
C THR A 9 9.96 -44.66 -11.57
N THR A 10 9.95 -45.84 -12.15
CA THR A 10 9.10 -46.96 -11.70
C THR A 10 9.54 -47.40 -10.29
N GLN A 11 9.07 -46.72 -9.25
CA GLN A 11 9.70 -46.81 -7.93
C GLN A 11 8.71 -47.32 -6.85
N SER A 12 9.13 -48.34 -6.10
CA SER A 12 8.39 -48.86 -4.95
C SER A 12 8.36 -47.84 -3.81
N LEU A 13 7.39 -47.98 -2.89
CA LEU A 13 7.31 -47.16 -1.68
C LEU A 13 8.64 -47.18 -0.89
N GLU A 14 9.29 -48.34 -0.81
CA GLU A 14 10.57 -48.53 -0.13
C GLU A 14 11.69 -47.73 -0.80
N ASN A 15 11.78 -47.74 -2.11
CA ASN A 15 12.77 -46.94 -2.84
C ASN A 15 12.52 -45.43 -2.68
N CYS A 16 11.26 -45.00 -2.62
CA CYS A 16 10.89 -43.60 -2.35
C CYS A 16 11.34 -43.15 -0.95
N VAL A 17 11.23 -44.06 0.03
CA VAL A 17 11.78 -43.86 1.38
C VAL A 17 13.31 -43.74 1.33
N HIS A 18 14.01 -44.64 0.64
CA HIS A 18 15.46 -44.58 0.52
C HIS A 18 15.95 -43.27 -0.12
N GLU A 19 15.25 -42.79 -1.15
CA GLU A 19 15.60 -41.55 -1.85
C GLU A 19 15.50 -40.33 -0.92
N CYS A 20 14.45 -40.25 -0.09
CA CYS A 20 14.32 -39.19 0.91
C CYS A 20 15.45 -39.23 1.94
N ILE A 21 15.85 -40.41 2.42
CA ILE A 21 16.86 -40.54 3.49
C ILE A 21 18.25 -40.14 3.01
N ARG A 22 18.54 -40.32 1.72
CA ARG A 22 19.82 -39.94 1.12
C ARG A 22 19.96 -38.42 0.94
N ARG A 23 18.87 -37.65 1.04
CA ARG A 23 18.88 -36.20 0.84
C ARG A 23 18.81 -35.44 2.16
N PRO A 24 19.66 -34.42 2.36
CA PRO A 24 19.54 -33.52 3.49
C PRO A 24 18.16 -32.84 3.48
N ARG A 25 17.61 -32.54 4.65
CA ARG A 25 16.34 -31.83 4.88
C ARG A 25 15.03 -32.52 4.42
N CYS A 26 15.05 -33.71 3.81
CA CYS A 26 13.79 -34.39 3.44
C CYS A 26 13.00 -34.88 4.67
N LEU A 27 11.79 -34.39 4.89
CA LEU A 27 10.95 -34.68 6.07
C LEU A 27 9.96 -35.82 5.86
N SER A 28 9.46 -36.00 4.64
CA SER A 28 8.43 -36.99 4.35
C SER A 28 8.32 -37.28 2.85
N ILE A 29 7.53 -38.29 2.50
CA ILE A 29 7.18 -38.60 1.11
C ILE A 29 5.68 -38.67 0.91
N ASN A 30 5.25 -38.45 -0.33
CA ASN A 30 3.95 -38.86 -0.85
C ASN A 30 4.15 -39.85 -2.01
N HIS A 31 3.71 -41.10 -1.84
CA HIS A 31 3.83 -42.15 -2.88
C HIS A 31 2.49 -42.46 -3.53
N LYS A 32 2.39 -42.38 -4.85
CA LYS A 32 1.19 -42.79 -5.60
C LYS A 32 1.43 -44.11 -6.32
N ALA A 33 1.00 -45.21 -5.72
CA ALA A 33 1.24 -46.56 -6.25
C ALA A 33 0.74 -46.80 -7.69
N ARG A 34 -0.37 -46.17 -8.10
CA ARG A 34 -0.95 -46.36 -9.45
C ARG A 34 -0.11 -45.76 -10.58
N VAL A 35 0.55 -44.65 -10.31
CA VAL A 35 1.39 -43.92 -11.29
C VAL A 35 2.87 -44.01 -10.95
N GLN A 36 3.22 -44.79 -9.92
CA GLN A 36 4.57 -44.98 -9.41
C GLN A 36 5.32 -43.66 -9.14
N LEU A 37 4.58 -42.64 -8.73
CA LEU A 37 5.12 -41.30 -8.47
C LEU A 37 5.58 -41.19 -7.02
N CYS A 38 6.78 -40.62 -6.81
CA CYS A 38 7.35 -40.30 -5.52
C CYS A 38 7.53 -38.78 -5.42
N ILE A 39 6.92 -38.15 -4.42
CA ILE A 39 7.12 -36.73 -4.11
C ILE A 39 7.83 -36.65 -2.77
N LEU A 40 8.96 -35.94 -2.72
CA LEU A 40 9.75 -35.70 -1.52
C LEU A 40 9.39 -34.33 -0.94
N ASN A 41 9.15 -34.27 0.37
CA ASN A 41 8.82 -33.02 1.06
C ASN A 41 10.02 -32.61 1.92
N PHE A 42 10.52 -31.38 1.77
CA PHE A 42 11.71 -30.87 2.46
C PHE A 42 11.33 -29.92 3.62
N ASP A 43 12.29 -29.55 4.46
CA ASP A 43 12.13 -28.59 5.55
C ASP A 43 12.42 -27.16 5.07
N ASP A 44 11.70 -26.70 4.05
CA ASP A 44 11.85 -25.37 3.47
C ASP A 44 10.62 -24.52 3.83
N SER A 45 10.80 -23.21 4.02
CA SER A 45 9.75 -22.31 4.52
C SER A 45 8.49 -22.21 3.65
N GLU A 46 8.51 -22.77 2.43
CA GLU A 46 7.40 -22.75 1.46
C GLU A 46 6.80 -24.13 1.15
N SER A 47 7.36 -25.23 1.66
CA SER A 47 6.83 -26.55 1.37
C SER A 47 5.63 -26.86 2.28
N ASN A 48 4.44 -26.50 1.81
CA ASN A 48 3.20 -27.05 2.35
C ASN A 48 3.26 -28.59 2.27
N LEU A 49 2.93 -29.27 3.36
CA LEU A 49 2.73 -30.73 3.38
C LEU A 49 1.59 -31.07 2.40
N VAL A 50 1.91 -31.32 1.14
CA VAL A 50 0.90 -31.61 0.12
C VAL A 50 0.36 -33.01 0.39
N THR A 51 -0.87 -33.11 0.88
CA THR A 51 -1.63 -34.36 0.92
C THR A 51 -2.55 -34.43 -0.30
N GLU A 52 -2.05 -34.97 -1.41
CA GLU A 52 -2.89 -35.20 -2.58
C GLU A 52 -3.81 -36.43 -2.37
N ILE A 53 -5.02 -36.37 -2.92
CA ILE A 53 -5.97 -37.50 -2.86
C ILE A 53 -5.37 -38.69 -3.61
N GLY A 54 -5.24 -39.84 -2.91
CA GLY A 54 -4.74 -41.09 -3.48
C GLY A 54 -3.23 -41.34 -3.33
N SER A 55 -2.48 -40.45 -2.66
CA SER A 55 -1.10 -40.71 -2.25
C SER A 55 -1.01 -41.31 -0.84
N ILE A 56 -0.03 -42.18 -0.63
CA ILE A 56 0.41 -42.66 0.67
C ILE A 56 1.41 -41.63 1.22
N PHE A 57 0.96 -40.80 2.16
CA PHE A 57 1.83 -39.94 2.93
C PHE A 57 2.59 -40.74 3.98
N SER A 58 3.91 -40.59 4.03
CA SER A 58 4.77 -41.30 4.99
C SER A 58 5.84 -40.35 5.54
N PRO A 59 5.73 -39.93 6.82
CA PRO A 59 6.72 -39.06 7.44
C PRO A 59 7.92 -39.85 7.97
N ILE A 60 9.10 -39.23 7.94
CA ILE A 60 10.37 -39.88 8.27
C ILE A 60 10.45 -40.44 9.69
N ASN A 61 9.74 -39.82 10.64
CA ASN A 61 9.66 -40.29 12.02
C ASN A 61 8.94 -41.64 12.18
N ARG A 62 8.27 -42.15 11.14
CA ARG A 62 7.62 -43.47 11.13
C ARG A 62 8.47 -44.57 10.49
N TRP A 63 9.66 -44.24 9.96
CA TRP A 63 10.48 -45.21 9.24
C TRP A 63 11.38 -45.99 10.19
N ASN A 64 11.56 -47.29 9.90
CA ASN A 64 12.39 -48.15 10.73
C ASN A 64 13.88 -47.88 10.45
N LYS A 65 14.59 -47.36 11.46
CA LYS A 65 16.04 -47.07 11.45
C LYS A 65 16.93 -48.25 11.00
N TYR A 66 16.48 -49.50 11.13
CA TYR A 66 17.25 -50.67 10.74
C TYR A 66 17.21 -50.97 9.24
N ASN A 67 16.19 -50.49 8.53
CA ASN A 67 15.98 -50.79 7.10
C ASN A 67 16.62 -49.75 6.17
N VAL A 68 17.14 -48.66 6.72
CA VAL A 68 17.47 -47.43 5.99
C VAL A 68 18.96 -47.14 5.93
N GLY A 69 19.78 -48.06 6.47
CA GLY A 69 21.23 -48.08 6.31
C GLY A 69 21.98 -46.92 6.96
N SER A 70 23.22 -46.70 6.50
CA SER A 70 24.18 -45.73 7.04
C SER A 70 23.74 -44.27 6.91
N CYS A 71 22.76 -43.97 6.05
CA CYS A 71 22.30 -42.61 5.73
C CYS A 71 21.24 -42.05 6.69
N TRP A 72 20.84 -42.80 7.72
CA TRP A 72 19.84 -42.35 8.70
C TRP A 72 20.23 -41.03 9.40
N ASN A 73 21.53 -40.85 9.67
CA ASN A 73 22.04 -39.69 10.39
C ASN A 73 22.41 -38.57 9.40
N ARG A 74 21.40 -37.83 8.96
CA ARG A 74 21.43 -36.81 7.89
C ARG A 74 22.35 -35.60 8.13
N THR A 75 22.92 -35.46 9.32
CA THR A 75 23.81 -34.35 9.73
C THR A 75 25.22 -34.44 9.16
N ARG A 76 25.50 -35.36 8.22
CA ARG A 76 26.85 -35.56 7.68
C ARG A 76 27.10 -34.96 6.31
N CYS A 77 26.04 -34.67 5.54
CA CYS A 77 26.16 -34.16 4.17
C CYS A 77 25.70 -32.71 4.09
N ASP A 78 26.43 -31.89 3.34
CA ASP A 78 26.02 -30.53 3.01
C ASP A 78 24.73 -30.53 2.18
N ILE A 79 24.01 -29.41 2.13
CA ILE A 79 22.72 -29.30 1.40
C ILE A 79 22.86 -29.65 -0.09
N SER A 80 24.06 -29.50 -0.67
CA SER A 80 24.40 -29.82 -2.06
C SER A 80 24.83 -31.28 -2.27
N GLU A 81 24.83 -32.11 -1.23
CA GLU A 81 25.35 -33.48 -1.26
C GLU A 81 24.25 -34.50 -1.01
N ARG A 82 24.52 -35.75 -1.41
CA ARG A 82 23.68 -36.91 -1.12
C ARG A 82 24.50 -38.00 -0.43
N CYS A 83 23.88 -38.72 0.49
CA CYS A 83 24.51 -39.87 1.13
C CYS A 83 24.45 -41.10 0.21
N THR A 84 25.57 -41.81 0.07
CA THR A 84 25.67 -43.06 -0.71
C THR A 84 25.84 -44.29 0.19
N ASP A 85 25.44 -45.46 -0.29
CA ASP A 85 25.49 -46.72 0.46
C ASP A 85 26.93 -47.22 0.58
N GLY A 86 27.65 -46.74 1.59
CA GLY A 86 28.99 -47.19 1.98
C GLY A 86 29.10 -47.49 3.48
N SER A 87 30.19 -48.15 3.89
CA SER A 87 30.47 -48.50 5.29
C SER A 87 30.57 -47.29 6.24
N SER A 88 30.66 -46.07 5.69
CA SER A 88 30.63 -44.79 6.41
C SER A 88 29.47 -43.86 6.02
N GLY A 89 28.68 -44.19 5.00
CA GLY A 89 27.74 -43.27 4.36
C GLY A 89 28.43 -42.01 3.82
N PRO A 90 29.38 -42.13 2.86
CA PRO A 90 30.07 -40.96 2.33
C PRO A 90 29.09 -40.02 1.61
N CYS A 91 29.38 -38.72 1.69
CA CYS A 91 28.63 -37.69 0.99
C CYS A 91 29.30 -37.42 -0.35
N GLU A 92 28.50 -37.47 -1.41
CA GLU A 92 28.93 -37.11 -2.75
C GLU A 92 28.11 -35.91 -3.23
N PRO A 93 28.66 -35.05 -4.10
CA PRO A 93 27.88 -34.02 -4.76
C PRO A 93 26.61 -34.60 -5.37
N SER A 94 25.48 -33.94 -5.15
CA SER A 94 24.21 -34.36 -5.75
C SER A 94 24.31 -34.20 -7.28
N ASP A 95 24.14 -35.32 -7.98
CA ASP A 95 24.05 -35.39 -9.44
C ASP A 95 22.57 -35.44 -9.83
N CYS A 96 22.14 -34.61 -10.78
CA CYS A 96 20.78 -34.64 -11.34
C CYS A 96 20.55 -35.88 -12.23
N GLY A 97 21.59 -36.68 -12.46
CA GLY A 97 21.59 -37.85 -13.32
C GLY A 97 21.88 -37.50 -14.76
N HIS A 98 22.11 -38.51 -15.60
CA HIS A 98 22.22 -38.29 -17.05
C HIS A 98 20.91 -37.77 -17.62
N PRO A 99 20.94 -36.81 -18.57
CA PRO A 99 19.73 -36.32 -19.21
C PRO A 99 19.03 -37.46 -19.94
N PRO A 100 17.68 -37.50 -19.94
CA PRO A 100 16.96 -38.50 -20.72
C PRO A 100 17.14 -38.25 -22.23
N ASP A 101 17.29 -39.31 -23.02
CA ASP A 101 17.26 -39.20 -24.48
C ASP A 101 15.86 -38.77 -24.95
N VAL A 102 15.76 -37.57 -25.55
CA VAL A 102 14.49 -37.02 -26.05
C VAL A 102 14.35 -37.29 -27.55
N PRO A 103 13.39 -38.14 -27.99
CA PRO A 103 13.18 -38.41 -29.42
C PRO A 103 12.84 -37.14 -30.19
N GLY A 104 13.55 -36.88 -31.29
CA GLY A 104 13.33 -35.68 -32.11
C GLY A 104 14.03 -34.42 -31.58
N ALA A 105 14.89 -34.54 -30.56
CA ALA A 105 15.75 -33.47 -30.08
C ALA A 105 17.20 -33.94 -29.93
N MET A 106 18.12 -32.99 -29.81
CA MET A 106 19.54 -33.23 -29.54
C MET A 106 20.00 -32.33 -28.39
N LEU A 107 20.87 -32.85 -27.52
CA LEU A 107 21.51 -32.06 -26.46
C LEU A 107 22.53 -31.11 -27.09
N THR A 108 22.40 -29.80 -26.89
CA THR A 108 23.26 -28.77 -27.50
C THR A 108 24.37 -28.29 -26.58
N THR A 109 24.17 -28.31 -25.26
CA THR A 109 25.19 -27.97 -24.26
C THR A 109 25.01 -28.82 -22.99
N GLY A 110 26.12 -29.21 -22.36
CA GLY A 110 26.15 -29.95 -21.09
C GLY A 110 27.40 -30.84 -20.92
N ASN A 111 27.97 -30.88 -19.72
CA ASN A 111 28.93 -31.93 -19.31
C ASN A 111 28.11 -33.15 -18.84
N PRO A 112 28.42 -34.40 -19.24
CA PRO A 112 27.74 -35.60 -18.78
C PRO A 112 27.76 -35.84 -17.25
N GLU A 113 28.60 -35.13 -16.51
CA GLU A 113 28.57 -35.09 -15.04
C GLU A 113 27.71 -33.91 -14.56
N ILE A 114 26.41 -34.14 -14.34
CA ILE A 114 25.40 -33.09 -14.10
C ILE A 114 25.32 -32.79 -12.60
N GLY A 115 26.27 -31.99 -12.10
CA GLY A 115 26.24 -31.50 -10.71
C GLY A 115 25.31 -30.29 -10.50
N LEU A 116 25.18 -29.86 -9.23
CA LEU A 116 24.56 -28.57 -8.87
C LEU A 116 25.14 -27.42 -9.73
N TYR A 117 24.25 -26.53 -10.19
CA TYR A 117 24.55 -25.38 -11.06
C TYR A 117 24.94 -25.70 -12.52
N SER A 118 24.88 -26.96 -12.95
CA SER A 118 25.03 -27.31 -14.36
C SER A 118 23.75 -27.01 -15.15
N ARG A 119 23.92 -26.54 -16.39
CA ARG A 119 22.82 -26.25 -17.33
C ARG A 119 22.96 -27.13 -18.55
N ILE A 120 21.87 -27.76 -18.95
CA ILE A 120 21.75 -28.47 -20.22
C ILE A 120 20.74 -27.79 -21.14
N GLU A 121 20.93 -27.91 -22.43
CA GLU A 121 20.00 -27.39 -23.45
C GLU A 121 19.67 -28.49 -24.46
N TYR A 122 18.41 -28.54 -24.90
CA TYR A 122 17.98 -29.37 -26.03
C TYR A 122 17.59 -28.48 -27.21
N ALA A 123 17.93 -28.91 -28.42
CA ALA A 123 17.40 -28.36 -29.66
C ALA A 123 16.58 -29.40 -30.41
N CYS A 124 15.45 -29.00 -30.98
CA CYS A 124 14.66 -29.86 -31.85
C CYS A 124 15.42 -30.18 -33.15
N LEU A 125 15.34 -31.44 -33.59
CA LEU A 125 15.77 -31.83 -34.92
C LEU A 125 14.83 -31.22 -35.97
N SER A 126 15.32 -31.05 -37.20
CA SER A 126 14.55 -30.46 -38.29
C SER A 126 13.23 -31.21 -38.50
N GLY A 127 12.10 -30.47 -38.49
CA GLY A 127 10.75 -31.02 -38.62
C GLY A 127 10.04 -31.31 -37.29
N TYR A 128 10.70 -31.14 -36.16
CA TYR A 128 10.11 -31.25 -34.83
C TYR A 128 9.87 -29.85 -34.23
N THR A 129 8.80 -29.72 -33.44
CA THR A 129 8.44 -28.47 -32.76
C THR A 129 8.43 -28.73 -31.27
N LEU A 130 9.06 -27.87 -30.48
CA LEU A 130 9.10 -28.01 -29.03
C LEU A 130 7.70 -27.75 -28.45
N HIS A 131 7.13 -28.74 -27.78
CA HIS A 131 5.94 -28.57 -26.95
C HIS A 131 6.35 -28.64 -25.48
N GLY A 132 6.39 -27.48 -24.81
CA GLY A 132 6.98 -27.30 -23.49
C GLY A 132 7.96 -26.12 -23.48
N ILE A 133 8.74 -25.98 -22.43
CA ILE A 133 9.61 -24.82 -22.19
C ILE A 133 11.08 -25.19 -22.40
N SER A 134 11.81 -24.41 -23.23
CA SER A 134 13.26 -24.57 -23.51
C SER A 134 14.18 -23.91 -22.47
N VAL A 135 13.63 -23.11 -21.56
CA VAL A 135 14.29 -22.50 -20.39
C VAL A 135 13.18 -22.27 -19.39
N VAL A 136 13.13 -22.99 -18.26
CA VAL A 136 12.13 -22.72 -17.19
C VAL A 136 12.28 -21.25 -16.83
N GLY A 137 11.39 -20.41 -17.36
CA GLY A 137 11.36 -18.99 -17.05
C GLY A 137 10.82 -18.92 -15.64
N PHE A 138 11.69 -18.58 -14.69
CA PHE A 138 11.25 -18.32 -13.34
C PHE A 138 10.24 -17.19 -13.39
N ASP A 139 9.04 -17.45 -12.89
CA ASP A 139 8.02 -16.43 -12.69
C ASP A 139 8.30 -15.80 -11.32
N CYS A 140 8.64 -14.52 -11.32
CA CYS A 140 8.92 -13.78 -10.09
C CYS A 140 7.64 -13.40 -9.33
N GLY A 141 6.46 -13.70 -9.88
CA GLY A 141 5.18 -13.28 -9.34
C GLY A 141 5.02 -11.75 -9.35
N SER A 142 4.09 -11.25 -8.55
CA SER A 142 3.89 -9.80 -8.42
C SER A 142 5.13 -9.12 -7.83
N PRO A 143 5.58 -7.98 -8.38
CA PRO A 143 6.64 -7.17 -7.80
C PRO A 143 6.37 -6.82 -6.33
N THR A 144 7.43 -6.59 -5.56
CA THR A 144 7.34 -6.18 -4.16
C THR A 144 6.54 -4.87 -4.05
N VAL A 145 5.61 -4.80 -3.10
CA VAL A 145 4.86 -3.57 -2.84
C VAL A 145 5.73 -2.63 -2.01
N ILE A 146 6.01 -1.44 -2.55
CA ILE A 146 6.69 -0.34 -1.86
C ILE A 146 5.63 0.69 -1.48
N SER A 147 5.71 1.24 -0.27
CA SER A 147 4.69 2.17 0.25
C SER A 147 4.51 3.40 -0.63
N ASN A 148 3.25 3.79 -0.88
CA ASN A 148 2.86 4.95 -1.69
C ASN A 148 3.35 4.88 -3.15
N THR A 149 3.54 3.67 -3.68
CA THR A 149 3.94 3.44 -5.07
C THR A 149 2.94 2.56 -5.79
N GLU A 150 2.71 2.87 -7.06
CA GLU A 150 2.06 1.98 -8.00
C GLU A 150 3.14 1.26 -8.80
N VAL A 151 2.85 0.01 -9.17
CA VAL A 151 3.74 -0.80 -10.00
C VAL A 151 3.07 -1.18 -11.31
N ARG A 152 3.78 -0.94 -12.41
CA ARG A 152 3.33 -1.27 -13.76
C ARG A 152 4.27 -2.26 -14.41
N LEU A 153 3.75 -3.38 -14.87
CA LEU A 153 4.51 -4.32 -15.69
C LEU A 153 4.74 -3.72 -17.08
N LEU A 154 6.01 -3.48 -17.43
CA LEU A 154 6.40 -2.90 -18.73
C LEU A 154 6.10 -3.87 -19.88
N ASN A 155 6.31 -5.16 -19.64
CA ASN A 155 6.14 -6.23 -20.61
C ASN A 155 4.81 -7.00 -20.43
N GLY A 156 3.98 -6.62 -19.45
CA GLY A 156 2.73 -7.33 -19.12
C GLY A 156 2.93 -8.77 -18.62
N SER A 157 4.14 -9.12 -18.20
CA SER A 157 4.54 -10.45 -17.72
C SER A 157 5.42 -10.32 -16.47
N THR A 158 5.50 -11.40 -15.70
CA THR A 158 6.29 -11.54 -14.47
C THR A 158 7.40 -12.60 -14.63
N THR A 159 7.63 -13.09 -15.85
CA THR A 159 8.61 -14.13 -16.16
C THR A 159 10.02 -13.58 -16.30
N TYR A 160 11.04 -14.44 -16.23
CA TYR A 160 12.46 -14.08 -16.38
C TYR A 160 12.72 -12.99 -17.44
N ARG A 161 13.45 -11.94 -17.04
CA ARG A 161 13.73 -10.70 -17.79
C ARG A 161 12.55 -9.77 -18.07
N SER A 162 11.37 -10.09 -17.55
CA SER A 162 10.27 -9.10 -17.53
C SER A 162 10.66 -7.94 -16.63
N GLN A 163 10.19 -6.75 -16.99
CA GLN A 163 10.46 -5.53 -16.24
C GLN A 163 9.18 -4.96 -15.64
N ALA A 164 9.31 -4.40 -14.45
CA ALA A 164 8.29 -3.62 -13.78
C ALA A 164 8.85 -2.24 -13.41
N GLU A 165 8.01 -1.23 -13.46
CA GLU A 165 8.36 0.16 -13.15
C GLU A 165 7.50 0.66 -11.99
N TYR A 166 8.15 1.24 -11.00
CA TYR A 166 7.50 1.93 -9.89
C TYR A 166 7.28 3.41 -10.22
N SER A 167 6.10 3.90 -9.86
CA SER A 167 5.77 5.33 -9.84
C SER A 167 5.09 5.66 -8.52
N CYS A 168 5.10 6.92 -8.09
CA CYS A 168 4.30 7.29 -6.93
C CYS A 168 2.81 7.19 -7.24
N GLU A 169 2.03 6.74 -6.24
CA GLU A 169 0.56 6.71 -6.34
C GLU A 169 0.02 8.08 -6.72
N GLU A 170 -0.89 8.12 -7.72
CA GLU A 170 -1.56 9.37 -8.05
C GLU A 170 -2.46 9.78 -6.87
N GLY A 171 -2.13 10.92 -6.27
CA GLY A 171 -2.80 11.42 -5.07
C GLY A 171 -2.04 11.12 -3.78
N GLY A 172 -1.16 10.13 -3.68
CA GLY A 172 -0.30 9.93 -2.49
C GLY A 172 -0.99 9.99 -1.11
N ILE A 173 -0.21 10.18 -0.04
CA ILE A 173 -0.74 10.59 1.26
C ILE A 173 -1.20 12.05 1.14
N CYS A 174 -2.49 12.30 1.33
CA CYS A 174 -3.13 13.63 1.30
C CYS A 174 -3.44 14.30 -0.07
N GLY A 175 -3.40 13.62 -1.20
CA GLY A 175 -3.54 14.31 -2.51
C GLY A 175 -2.23 14.97 -2.98
N ALA A 176 -1.11 14.74 -2.28
CA ALA A 176 0.16 15.38 -2.54
C ALA A 176 0.81 14.87 -3.82
N LYS A 177 1.36 15.80 -4.61
CA LYS A 177 2.30 15.44 -5.66
C LYS A 177 3.55 14.89 -5.00
N MET A 178 3.74 13.58 -5.14
CA MET A 178 4.91 12.89 -4.64
C MET A 178 5.97 12.81 -5.74
N THR A 179 7.22 13.03 -5.37
CA THR A 179 8.35 12.79 -6.25
C THR A 179 8.99 11.46 -5.88
N LEU A 180 9.29 10.66 -6.90
CA LEU A 180 10.06 9.43 -6.73
C LEU A 180 11.53 9.77 -6.53
N VAL A 181 12.07 9.44 -5.36
CA VAL A 181 13.50 9.49 -5.05
C VAL A 181 14.17 8.21 -5.54
N ASN A 182 15.43 8.31 -5.97
CA ASN A 182 16.18 7.21 -6.59
C ASN A 182 15.49 6.66 -7.85
N SER A 183 14.96 7.55 -8.69
CA SER A 183 14.21 7.19 -9.90
C SER A 183 15.00 6.31 -10.88
N ASP A 184 16.32 6.31 -10.81
CA ASP A 184 17.22 5.41 -11.54
C ASP A 184 17.08 3.93 -11.14
N GLN A 185 16.48 3.65 -9.97
CA GLN A 185 16.16 2.32 -9.47
C GLN A 185 14.66 1.97 -9.53
N ALA A 186 13.87 2.77 -10.24
CA ALA A 186 12.43 2.57 -10.39
C ALA A 186 12.08 1.35 -11.26
N VAL A 187 13.02 0.90 -12.11
CA VAL A 187 12.81 -0.28 -12.97
C VAL A 187 13.48 -1.48 -12.34
N VAL A 188 12.69 -2.52 -12.08
CA VAL A 188 13.16 -3.82 -11.59
C VAL A 188 12.99 -4.89 -12.66
N GLU A 189 13.89 -5.87 -12.66
CA GLU A 189 13.90 -6.99 -13.61
C GLU A 189 13.74 -8.32 -12.88
N CYS A 190 12.92 -9.21 -13.42
CA CYS A 190 12.78 -10.57 -12.92
C CYS A 190 14.04 -11.39 -13.21
N GLN A 191 14.73 -11.83 -12.16
CA GLN A 191 16.03 -12.46 -12.23
C GLN A 191 15.93 -13.99 -12.35
N ALA A 192 17.07 -14.64 -12.60
CA ALA A 192 17.15 -16.09 -12.84
C ALA A 192 16.94 -16.93 -11.58
N ASP A 193 16.79 -16.30 -10.42
CA ASP A 193 16.47 -16.91 -9.13
C ASP A 193 14.97 -16.84 -8.79
N GLY A 194 14.14 -16.25 -9.68
CA GLY A 194 12.72 -16.05 -9.44
C GLY A 194 12.41 -14.89 -8.50
N LEU A 195 13.37 -13.97 -8.29
CA LEU A 195 13.15 -12.75 -7.54
C LEU A 195 13.26 -11.53 -8.45
N TRP A 196 12.50 -10.48 -8.12
CA TRP A 196 12.71 -9.17 -8.70
C TRP A 196 14.01 -8.55 -8.17
N SER A 197 14.79 -7.92 -9.04
CA SER A 197 15.95 -7.15 -8.60
C SER A 197 15.54 -6.11 -7.54
N SER A 198 16.39 -5.90 -6.53
CA SER A 198 16.11 -4.96 -5.44
C SER A 198 15.86 -3.53 -5.95
N SER A 199 14.90 -2.84 -5.33
CA SER A 199 14.70 -1.40 -5.49
C SER A 199 14.83 -0.68 -4.13
N SER A 200 15.30 0.56 -4.13
CA SER A 200 15.32 1.44 -2.95
C SER A 200 14.63 2.79 -3.22
N VAL A 201 13.64 2.77 -4.12
CA VAL A 201 12.81 3.95 -4.38
C VAL A 201 11.99 4.33 -3.17
N GLU A 202 11.76 5.62 -3.03
CA GLU A 202 10.90 6.19 -2.00
C GLU A 202 10.09 7.33 -2.62
N CYS A 203 8.80 7.41 -2.30
CA CYS A 203 7.97 8.54 -2.68
C CYS A 203 7.96 9.56 -1.55
N ILE A 204 8.48 10.76 -1.84
CA ILE A 204 8.47 11.88 -0.90
C ILE A 204 7.50 12.94 -1.37
N ILE A 205 6.82 13.59 -0.43
CA ILE A 205 5.95 14.73 -0.73
C ILE A 205 6.81 15.91 -1.18
N GLU A 206 6.48 16.54 -2.32
CA GLU A 206 7.06 17.84 -2.66
C GLU A 206 6.66 18.83 -1.56
N ASN A 207 7.63 19.39 -0.84
CA ASN A 207 7.39 20.46 0.13
C ASN A 207 6.96 21.71 -0.63
N VAL A 208 5.66 21.82 -0.89
CA VAL A 208 5.08 23.04 -1.42
C VAL A 208 4.95 24.01 -0.24
N GLY A 209 5.52 25.21 -0.40
CA GLY A 209 5.47 26.25 0.61
C GLY A 209 4.02 26.67 0.84
N MET A 210 3.50 26.40 2.04
CA MET A 210 2.20 26.89 2.49
C MET A 210 2.45 27.90 3.59
N GLY A 211 2.22 29.19 3.32
CA GLY A 211 2.66 30.28 4.18
C GLY A 211 3.96 30.93 3.72
N GLU A 212 4.42 30.62 2.49
CA GLU A 212 5.42 31.44 1.79
C GLU A 212 4.75 32.71 1.28
N CYS A 213 4.67 33.69 2.19
CA CYS A 213 4.09 34.99 1.95
C CYS A 213 5.18 36.00 1.58
N THR A 214 4.96 36.73 0.50
CA THR A 214 5.71 37.95 0.15
C THR A 214 4.97 39.17 0.68
N ASN A 215 5.61 40.34 0.68
CA ASN A 215 4.97 41.59 1.14
C ASN A 215 3.70 41.93 0.34
N ASP A 216 3.58 41.46 -0.90
CA ASP A 216 2.41 41.70 -1.77
C ASP A 216 1.39 40.55 -1.75
N SER A 217 1.64 39.47 -0.99
CA SER A 217 0.80 38.28 -0.99
C SER A 217 -0.56 38.53 -0.31
N VAL A 218 -1.63 38.04 -0.93
CA VAL A 218 -2.92 37.86 -0.23
C VAL A 218 -2.81 36.63 0.66
N VAL A 219 -3.02 36.81 1.96
CA VAL A 219 -3.05 35.74 2.94
C VAL A 219 -4.44 35.11 2.97
N LEU A 220 -4.49 33.80 2.76
CA LEU A 220 -5.72 33.02 2.88
C LEU A 220 -5.70 32.23 4.19
N ASP A 221 -6.56 32.59 5.13
CA ASP A 221 -6.71 31.88 6.39
C ASP A 221 -7.86 30.88 6.31
N VAL A 222 -7.58 29.59 6.49
CA VAL A 222 -8.59 28.54 6.47
C VAL A 222 -8.68 27.89 7.84
N ALA A 223 -9.84 28.02 8.49
CA ALA A 223 -10.14 27.32 9.73
C ALA A 223 -11.01 26.10 9.45
N TYR A 224 -10.57 24.93 9.91
CA TYR A 224 -11.39 23.74 9.95
C TYR A 224 -12.01 23.58 11.34
N ILE A 225 -13.31 23.34 11.40
CA ILE A 225 -13.99 22.92 12.63
C ILE A 225 -14.20 21.41 12.54
N LEU A 226 -13.47 20.67 13.38
CA LEU A 226 -13.52 19.23 13.53
C LEU A 226 -14.58 18.86 14.57
N ASP A 227 -15.58 18.09 14.16
CA ASP A 227 -16.58 17.51 15.06
C ASP A 227 -16.01 16.26 15.74
N ASP A 228 -15.68 16.39 17.03
CA ASP A 228 -15.20 15.30 17.90
C ASP A 228 -16.23 14.96 18.98
N THR A 229 -17.52 15.09 18.64
CA THR A 229 -18.61 14.77 19.54
C THR A 229 -18.93 13.27 19.52
N ASN A 230 -19.72 12.82 20.49
CA ASN A 230 -20.09 11.41 20.64
C ASN A 230 -21.06 10.89 19.57
N SER A 231 -21.62 11.74 18.71
CA SER A 231 -22.51 11.29 17.61
C SER A 231 -21.74 10.81 16.39
N VAL A 232 -20.56 11.41 16.15
CA VAL A 232 -19.60 10.98 15.13
C VAL A 232 -19.07 9.58 15.48
N ASP A 233 -18.78 8.70 14.53
CA ASP A 233 -18.04 7.46 14.79
C ASP A 233 -16.56 7.56 14.39
N ASP A 234 -15.77 6.51 14.65
CA ASP A 234 -14.33 6.58 14.33
C ASP A 234 -14.07 6.63 12.81
N GLY A 235 -14.95 6.05 11.99
CA GLY A 235 -14.87 6.14 10.53
C GLY A 235 -15.18 7.55 10.05
N GLU A 236 -16.29 8.13 10.50
CA GLU A 236 -16.70 9.50 10.18
C GLU A 236 -15.66 10.53 10.66
N PHE A 237 -15.05 10.32 11.83
CA PHE A 237 -13.95 11.16 12.30
C PHE A 237 -12.72 11.09 11.37
N GLN A 238 -12.36 9.89 10.88
CA GLN A 238 -11.27 9.75 9.90
C GLN A 238 -11.63 10.36 8.54
N GLU A 239 -12.89 10.29 8.12
CA GLU A 239 -13.37 10.95 6.90
C GLU A 239 -13.26 12.48 6.99
N GLN A 240 -13.59 13.08 8.14
CA GLN A 240 -13.39 14.51 8.39
C GLN A 240 -11.91 14.90 8.28
N LEU A 241 -11.01 14.14 8.91
CA LEU A 241 -9.57 14.38 8.79
C LEU A 241 -9.11 14.25 7.34
N GLY A 242 -9.54 13.21 6.63
CA GLY A 242 -9.23 12.99 5.21
C GLY A 242 -9.67 14.15 4.31
N LEU A 243 -10.86 14.73 4.58
CA LEU A 243 -11.33 15.93 3.88
C LEU A 243 -10.41 17.13 4.17
N PHE A 244 -10.08 17.42 5.43
CA PHE A 244 -9.21 18.55 5.80
C PHE A 244 -7.81 18.42 5.22
N GLN A 245 -7.26 17.20 5.22
CA GLN A 245 -5.99 16.87 4.57
C GLN A 245 -6.03 17.17 3.07
N THR A 246 -7.07 16.68 2.38
CA THR A 246 -7.27 16.89 0.94
C THR A 246 -7.40 18.38 0.60
N LEU A 247 -8.20 19.11 1.37
CA LEU A 247 -8.39 20.55 1.16
C LEU A 247 -7.09 21.32 1.40
N SER A 248 -6.41 21.08 2.52
CA SER A 248 -5.13 21.73 2.86
C SER A 248 -4.10 21.58 1.74
N MET A 249 -4.07 20.40 1.13
CA MET A 249 -3.16 20.10 0.03
C MET A 249 -3.49 20.87 -1.24
N ARG A 250 -4.78 21.03 -1.55
CA ARG A 250 -5.26 21.77 -2.71
C ARG A 250 -5.20 23.28 -2.56
N LEU A 251 -5.03 23.82 -1.34
CA LEU A 251 -4.85 25.27 -1.12
C LEU A 251 -3.65 25.82 -1.89
N THR A 252 -2.61 25.02 -2.12
CA THR A 252 -1.43 25.42 -2.89
C THR A 252 -1.72 25.73 -4.36
N ASN A 253 -2.80 25.16 -4.92
CA ASN A 253 -3.30 25.49 -6.25
C ASN A 253 -4.00 26.85 -6.29
N VAL A 254 -4.40 27.38 -5.13
CA VAL A 254 -5.06 28.68 -4.98
C VAL A 254 -4.03 29.76 -4.65
N THR A 255 -3.16 29.51 -3.66
CA THR A 255 -2.13 30.45 -3.20
C THR A 255 -1.00 29.74 -2.45
N SER A 256 0.22 30.27 -2.55
CA SER A 256 1.36 29.86 -1.71
C SER A 256 1.30 30.46 -0.29
N CYS A 257 0.43 31.45 -0.06
CA CYS A 257 0.31 32.19 1.20
C CYS A 257 -1.02 31.83 1.91
N ALA A 258 -1.25 30.53 2.09
CA ALA A 258 -2.34 30.03 2.93
C ALA A 258 -1.85 29.66 4.34
N ARG A 259 -2.70 29.83 5.35
CA ARG A 259 -2.48 29.34 6.72
C ARG A 259 -3.70 28.54 7.16
N VAL A 260 -3.45 27.42 7.82
CA VAL A 260 -4.51 26.54 8.30
C VAL A 260 -4.54 26.51 9.82
N SER A 261 -5.74 26.44 10.39
CA SER A 261 -5.98 26.20 11.81
C SER A 261 -7.05 25.13 11.97
N VAL A 262 -6.92 24.27 12.99
CA VAL A 262 -7.94 23.27 13.33
C VAL A 262 -8.50 23.58 14.72
N PHE A 263 -9.80 23.84 14.74
CA PHE A 263 -10.61 24.03 15.94
C PHE A 263 -11.44 22.78 16.16
N ARG A 264 -11.57 22.39 17.42
CA ARG A 264 -12.31 21.19 17.80
C ARG A 264 -13.59 21.55 18.51
N HIS A 265 -14.67 20.97 18.04
CA HIS A 265 -15.97 20.96 18.70
C HIS A 265 -16.01 19.84 19.74
N HIS A 266 -15.95 20.22 21.02
CA HIS A 266 -15.94 19.34 22.20
C HIS A 266 -16.53 20.11 23.41
N ASN A 267 -16.60 19.51 24.60
CA ASN A 267 -17.12 20.10 25.86
C ASN A 267 -16.41 21.39 26.34
N SER A 268 -15.29 21.70 25.70
CA SER A 268 -14.50 22.90 25.88
C SER A 268 -13.84 23.10 24.53
N PHE A 269 -14.21 24.13 23.77
CA PHE A 269 -13.58 24.42 22.49
C PHE A 269 -12.07 24.39 22.63
N ASN A 270 -11.41 23.64 21.75
CA ASN A 270 -9.96 23.49 21.77
C ASN A 270 -9.38 23.89 20.42
N ILE A 271 -8.16 24.40 20.45
CA ILE A 271 -7.35 24.64 19.26
C ILE A 271 -6.37 23.48 19.20
N ASP A 272 -6.49 22.63 18.19
CA ASP A 272 -5.52 21.55 17.99
C ASP A 272 -4.19 22.12 17.49
N PHE A 273 -4.26 23.05 16.54
CA PHE A 273 -3.16 23.95 16.19
C PHE A 273 -3.71 25.23 15.56
N GLY A 274 -3.01 26.35 15.77
CA GLY A 274 -3.41 27.67 15.30
C GLY A 274 -2.83 28.02 13.93
N PHE A 275 -3.27 29.15 13.36
CA PHE A 275 -2.72 29.68 12.12
C PHE A 275 -1.20 29.89 12.20
N GLY A 276 -0.49 29.47 11.15
CA GLY A 276 0.97 29.61 11.05
C GLY A 276 1.75 28.62 11.93
N SER A 277 1.09 27.60 12.49
CA SER A 277 1.79 26.52 13.21
C SER A 277 2.68 25.67 12.27
N TYR A 278 2.32 25.61 11.00
CA TYR A 278 3.01 24.84 9.97
C TYR A 278 3.15 25.67 8.69
N ASN A 279 4.33 25.61 8.07
CA ASN A 279 4.69 26.39 6.88
C ASN A 279 4.86 25.55 5.61
N THR A 280 4.59 24.25 5.70
CA THR A 280 4.59 23.33 4.56
C THR A 280 3.27 22.61 4.51
N THR A 281 2.84 22.30 3.29
CA THR A 281 1.63 21.52 3.08
C THR A 281 1.74 20.12 3.69
N SER A 282 2.94 19.52 3.63
CA SER A 282 3.25 18.21 4.22
C SER A 282 3.10 18.23 5.75
N ASP A 283 3.72 19.18 6.46
CA ASP A 283 3.65 19.23 7.92
C ASP A 283 2.22 19.49 8.39
N THR A 284 1.49 20.35 7.69
CA THR A 284 0.08 20.60 7.98
C THR A 284 -0.73 19.32 7.80
N CYS A 285 -0.53 18.62 6.69
CA CYS A 285 -1.29 17.41 6.43
C CYS A 285 -1.03 16.29 7.45
N ASN A 286 0.26 16.06 7.77
CA ASN A 286 0.66 15.07 8.77
C ASN A 286 0.09 15.41 10.15
N SER A 287 0.08 16.70 10.50
CA SER A 287 -0.44 17.16 11.77
C SER A 287 -1.95 16.95 11.88
N ILE A 288 -2.71 17.23 10.82
CA ILE A 288 -4.15 16.93 10.74
C ILE A 288 -4.38 15.42 10.88
N GLY A 289 -3.67 14.59 10.11
CA GLY A 289 -3.84 13.13 10.14
C GLY A 289 -3.46 12.48 11.47
N SER A 290 -2.63 13.15 12.28
CA SER A 290 -2.21 12.67 13.60
C SER A 290 -3.19 12.99 14.73
N LEU A 291 -4.24 13.78 14.45
CA LEU A 291 -5.19 14.19 15.48
C LEU A 291 -5.97 12.99 16.01
N ALA A 292 -5.86 12.75 17.31
CA ALA A 292 -6.57 11.68 17.98
C ALA A 292 -7.96 12.14 18.45
N ARG A 293 -8.91 11.22 18.38
CA ARG A 293 -10.27 11.39 18.88
C ARG A 293 -10.29 11.52 20.40
N ARG A 294 -11.13 12.41 20.94
CA ARG A 294 -11.23 12.69 22.39
C ARG A 294 -12.65 12.57 22.97
N TYR A 295 -13.64 12.17 22.17
CA TYR A 295 -14.99 11.78 22.60
C TYR A 295 -15.66 12.83 23.52
N GLY A 296 -16.19 13.88 22.93
CA GLY A 296 -16.85 14.99 23.63
C GLY A 296 -18.37 14.91 23.65
N VAL A 297 -18.99 15.59 24.62
CA VAL A 297 -20.35 16.10 24.39
C VAL A 297 -20.18 17.41 23.62
N GLY A 298 -20.94 17.59 22.54
CA GLY A 298 -20.83 18.77 21.70
C GLY A 298 -21.75 19.89 22.15
N ASP A 299 -21.19 21.10 22.21
CA ASP A 299 -21.91 22.38 22.21
C ASP A 299 -22.65 22.61 20.87
N GLU A 300 -23.17 23.80 20.57
CA GLU A 300 -23.73 24.12 19.23
C GLU A 300 -22.61 24.55 18.26
N GLU A 301 -22.71 24.20 16.96
CA GLU A 301 -21.69 24.57 15.95
C GLU A 301 -21.47 26.10 15.86
N ILE A 302 -22.50 26.89 16.15
CA ILE A 302 -22.45 28.37 16.20
C ILE A 302 -21.44 28.85 17.25
N GLU A 303 -21.33 28.17 18.40
CA GLU A 303 -20.46 28.60 19.50
C GLU A 303 -18.99 28.33 19.18
N VAL A 304 -18.67 27.15 18.63
CA VAL A 304 -17.30 26.84 18.17
C VAL A 304 -16.89 27.73 16.99
N THR A 305 -17.83 28.10 16.12
CA THR A 305 -17.57 29.04 15.03
C THR A 305 -17.27 30.44 15.56
N SER A 306 -18.05 30.92 16.53
CA SER A 306 -17.78 32.18 17.24
C SER A 306 -16.41 32.17 17.93
N PHE A 307 -16.06 31.05 18.57
CA PHE A 307 -14.74 30.84 19.16
C PHE A 307 -13.63 30.90 18.11
N ALA A 308 -13.79 30.21 16.97
CA ALA A 308 -12.83 30.24 15.86
C ALA A 308 -12.62 31.67 15.32
N LEU A 309 -13.71 32.43 15.09
CA LEU A 309 -13.66 33.83 14.66
C LEU A 309 -12.82 34.72 15.60
N GLY A 310 -12.81 34.42 16.91
CA GLY A 310 -12.00 35.13 17.89
C GLY A 310 -10.48 34.89 17.75
N HIS A 311 -10.08 33.85 17.03
CA HIS A 311 -8.69 33.41 16.89
C HIS A 311 -8.10 33.65 15.49
N PHE A 312 -8.89 34.17 14.55
CA PHE A 312 -8.32 34.69 13.30
C PHE A 312 -7.35 35.84 13.61
N PRO A 313 -6.16 35.87 12.96
CA PRO A 313 -5.21 36.96 13.13
C PRO A 313 -5.87 38.31 12.85
N ALA A 314 -5.49 39.33 13.63
CA ALA A 314 -6.02 40.67 13.41
C ALA A 314 -5.62 41.18 12.03
N ILE A 315 -6.59 41.78 11.32
CA ILE A 315 -6.34 42.49 10.06
C ILE A 315 -5.50 43.72 10.41
N ASP A 316 -4.22 43.71 10.06
CA ASP A 316 -3.37 44.89 10.23
C ASP A 316 -3.81 45.96 9.22
N THR A 317 -4.12 47.14 9.74
CA THR A 317 -4.72 48.28 9.05
C THR A 317 -3.88 48.88 7.92
N GLN A 318 -2.67 48.37 7.65
CA GLN A 318 -1.76 49.01 6.70
C GLN A 318 -1.84 48.52 5.26
N GLU A 319 -2.38 47.34 4.94
CA GLU A 319 -2.74 46.98 3.55
C GLU A 319 -3.61 45.71 3.49
N ASN A 320 -4.89 45.92 3.19
CA ASN A 320 -5.94 44.91 3.02
C ASN A 320 -5.54 43.81 2.03
N ARG A 321 -5.21 42.60 2.51
CA ARG A 321 -5.21 41.36 1.70
C ARG A 321 -5.38 40.08 2.55
N GLN A 322 -6.23 40.09 3.57
CA GLN A 322 -6.56 38.87 4.33
C GLN A 322 -8.00 38.45 4.04
N ARG A 323 -8.20 37.19 3.65
CA ARG A 323 -9.53 36.56 3.61
C ARG A 323 -9.52 35.31 4.46
N GLY A 324 -10.60 35.12 5.21
CA GLY A 324 -10.82 33.92 5.96
C GLY A 324 -11.86 33.02 5.33
N VAL A 325 -11.71 31.72 5.49
CA VAL A 325 -12.78 30.76 5.32
C VAL A 325 -12.86 29.89 6.57
N ILE A 326 -14.04 29.72 7.13
CA ILE A 326 -14.33 28.71 8.15
C ILE A 326 -15.11 27.59 7.47
N LEU A 327 -14.56 26.38 7.50
CA LEU A 327 -15.28 25.18 7.09
C LEU A 327 -15.72 24.42 8.32
N VAL A 328 -17.03 24.35 8.51
CA VAL A 328 -17.68 23.59 9.57
C VAL A 328 -18.08 22.23 9.03
N VAL A 329 -17.48 21.16 9.54
CA VAL A 329 -17.86 19.79 9.17
C VAL A 329 -18.47 19.12 10.40
N SER A 330 -19.71 18.68 10.30
CA SER A 330 -20.44 18.08 11.42
C SER A 330 -21.44 17.02 10.95
N ASP A 331 -21.74 16.07 11.84
CA ASP A 331 -22.81 15.08 11.66
C ASP A 331 -24.19 15.57 12.14
N ARG A 332 -24.24 16.72 12.82
CA ARG A 332 -25.46 17.24 13.42
C ARG A 332 -26.27 18.07 12.44
N SER A 333 -27.53 17.67 12.26
CA SER A 333 -28.58 18.43 11.58
C SER A 333 -29.26 19.48 12.48
N GLY A 334 -28.71 19.77 13.66
CA GLY A 334 -29.41 20.50 14.73
C GLY A 334 -29.15 22.00 14.81
N THR A 335 -28.06 22.49 14.22
CA THR A 335 -27.69 23.91 14.34
C THR A 335 -28.55 24.78 13.41
N ASN A 336 -29.33 25.68 14.00
CA ASN A 336 -30.14 26.64 13.25
C ASN A 336 -29.36 27.93 12.99
N TRP A 337 -28.70 28.01 11.83
CA TRP A 337 -27.94 29.18 11.40
C TRP A 337 -28.80 30.43 11.14
N ASN A 338 -30.11 30.27 10.94
CA ASN A 338 -31.06 31.39 10.85
C ASN A 338 -31.49 31.95 12.21
N SER A 339 -31.08 31.34 13.32
CA SER A 339 -31.32 31.89 14.65
C SER A 339 -30.64 33.26 14.84
N ASN A 340 -31.09 34.05 15.81
CA ASN A 340 -30.42 35.34 16.12
C ASN A 340 -28.94 35.14 16.47
N ALA A 341 -28.60 34.03 17.14
CA ALA A 341 -27.21 33.69 17.47
C ALA A 341 -26.39 33.39 16.20
N GLY A 342 -26.91 32.53 15.31
CA GLY A 342 -26.25 32.21 14.04
C GLY A 342 -26.02 33.45 13.17
N ARG A 343 -27.06 34.29 13.03
CA ARG A 343 -26.95 35.56 12.30
C ARG A 343 -25.90 36.51 12.89
N THR A 344 -25.81 36.60 14.21
CA THR A 344 -24.80 37.45 14.87
C THR A 344 -23.38 36.97 14.57
N VAL A 345 -23.17 35.65 14.57
CA VAL A 345 -21.86 35.05 14.22
C VAL A 345 -21.51 35.31 12.76
N LEU A 346 -22.47 35.21 11.86
CA LEU A 346 -22.26 35.46 10.43
C LEU A 346 -22.00 36.94 10.13
N GLU A 347 -22.74 37.86 10.76
CA GLU A 347 -22.48 39.31 10.67
C GLU A 347 -21.06 39.63 11.17
N ALA A 348 -20.62 39.01 12.27
CA ALA A 348 -19.25 39.16 12.78
C ALA A 348 -18.18 38.55 11.86
N ALA A 349 -18.51 37.51 11.09
CA ALA A 349 -17.62 36.92 10.11
C ALA A 349 -17.47 37.84 8.88
N ASP A 350 -18.59 38.37 8.37
CA ASP A 350 -18.61 39.31 7.24
C ASP A 350 -17.83 40.59 7.55
N ASP A 351 -18.00 41.15 8.76
CA ASP A 351 -17.21 42.29 9.25
C ASP A 351 -15.69 42.04 9.24
N LYS A 352 -15.28 40.77 9.33
CA LYS A 352 -13.88 40.32 9.27
C LYS A 352 -13.47 39.81 7.88
N SER A 353 -14.33 39.91 6.88
CA SER A 353 -14.10 39.33 5.55
C SER A 353 -13.83 37.82 5.58
N ILE A 354 -14.60 37.11 6.39
CA ILE A 354 -14.53 35.66 6.60
C ILE A 354 -15.82 35.01 6.10
N ASP A 355 -15.68 34.06 5.18
CA ASP A 355 -16.81 33.25 4.70
C ASP A 355 -16.97 32.00 5.56
N VAL A 356 -18.21 31.66 5.92
CA VAL A 356 -18.54 30.45 6.68
C VAL A 356 -19.22 29.45 5.75
N VAL A 357 -18.62 28.27 5.61
CA VAL A 357 -19.11 27.15 4.81
C VAL A 357 -19.44 26.01 5.75
N THR A 358 -20.65 25.46 5.64
CA THR A 358 -21.10 24.34 6.46
C THR A 358 -21.29 23.10 5.60
N ILE A 359 -20.79 21.97 6.09
CA ILE A 359 -20.78 20.66 5.44
C ILE A 359 -21.36 19.66 6.42
N LYS A 360 -22.42 18.97 5.99
CA LYS A 360 -23.06 17.93 6.78
C LYS A 360 -22.57 16.56 6.33
N MET A 361 -22.05 15.75 7.26
CA MET A 361 -21.62 14.37 6.99
C MET A 361 -22.55 13.37 7.68
N GLY A 362 -23.07 12.38 6.95
CA GLY A 362 -23.92 11.32 7.52
C GLY A 362 -25.43 11.67 7.68
N GLY A 363 -26.27 10.62 7.73
CA GLY A 363 -27.71 10.71 8.08
C GLY A 363 -28.74 10.84 6.94
N ASN A 364 -29.98 10.36 7.18
CA ASN A 364 -31.14 10.58 6.29
C ASN A 364 -31.55 12.05 6.35
N GLN A 365 -31.47 12.71 5.20
CA GLN A 365 -31.60 14.16 5.07
C GLN A 365 -32.97 14.70 5.51
N GLN A 366 -32.95 15.73 6.36
CA GLN A 366 -33.95 16.78 6.34
C GLN A 366 -33.28 18.07 5.88
N GLN A 367 -33.68 18.51 4.68
CA GLN A 367 -33.31 19.78 4.07
C GLN A 367 -33.53 20.93 5.07
N ALA A 368 -32.52 21.78 5.23
CA ALA A 368 -32.72 23.12 5.79
C ALA A 368 -32.30 24.11 4.70
N SER A 369 -33.31 24.77 4.13
CA SER A 369 -33.18 25.81 3.13
C SER A 369 -32.63 27.09 3.79
N ASP A 370 -31.33 27.35 3.69
CA ASP A 370 -30.71 28.55 4.26
C ASP A 370 -29.91 29.30 3.19
N ASN A 371 -29.96 30.65 3.22
CA ASN A 371 -29.29 31.58 2.30
C ASN A 371 -27.75 31.66 2.49
N HIS A 372 -27.09 30.57 2.84
CA HIS A 372 -25.64 30.52 3.04
C HIS A 372 -24.99 29.75 1.88
N HIS A 373 -23.71 29.40 1.95
CA HIS A 373 -23.11 28.40 1.06
C HIS A 373 -23.14 26.99 1.70
N PRO A 374 -24.30 26.41 2.09
CA PRO A 374 -24.32 25.05 2.60
C PRO A 374 -24.01 24.10 1.44
N ILE A 375 -23.04 23.21 1.64
CA ILE A 375 -22.86 22.06 0.77
C ILE A 375 -23.66 20.93 1.44
N ASP A 376 -24.87 20.69 0.94
CA ASP A 376 -25.66 19.52 1.33
C ASP A 376 -25.05 18.29 0.66
N VAL A 377 -24.31 17.49 1.43
CA VAL A 377 -23.72 16.24 0.95
C VAL A 377 -24.77 15.12 1.07
N PRO A 378 -25.26 14.54 -0.04
CA PRO A 378 -26.07 13.32 0.02
C PRO A 378 -25.22 12.18 0.55
N GLY A 379 -25.81 11.23 1.29
CA GLY A 379 -25.13 10.07 1.88
C GLY A 379 -24.51 9.06 0.88
N SER A 380 -24.25 9.47 -0.36
CA SER A 380 -23.58 8.70 -1.41
C SER A 380 -22.59 9.52 -2.25
N GLN A 381 -22.26 10.77 -1.90
CA GLN A 381 -21.20 11.51 -2.59
C GLN A 381 -19.82 11.09 -2.06
N ASP A 382 -18.89 10.86 -2.98
CA ASP A 382 -17.49 10.59 -2.66
C ASP A 382 -16.83 11.87 -2.09
N LEU A 383 -15.94 11.73 -1.10
CA LEU A 383 -15.18 12.81 -0.46
C LEU A 383 -14.47 13.70 -1.48
N VAL A 384 -14.08 13.13 -2.63
CA VAL A 384 -13.48 13.87 -3.75
C VAL A 384 -14.42 14.97 -4.27
N THR A 385 -15.71 14.67 -4.42
CA THR A 385 -16.70 15.63 -4.93
C THR A 385 -16.93 16.77 -3.93
N ILE A 386 -17.03 16.44 -2.64
CA ILE A 386 -17.16 17.43 -1.56
C ILE A 386 -15.94 18.35 -1.54
N ALA A 387 -14.75 17.79 -1.71
CA ALA A 387 -13.52 18.56 -1.77
C ALA A 387 -13.48 19.50 -2.99
N ASP A 388 -13.97 19.06 -4.15
CA ASP A 388 -14.05 19.91 -5.36
C ASP A 388 -15.00 21.11 -5.16
N ASP A 389 -16.16 20.89 -4.55
CA ASP A 389 -17.14 21.94 -4.26
C ASP A 389 -16.57 22.97 -3.26
N CYS A 390 -15.94 22.49 -2.18
CA CYS A 390 -15.28 23.33 -1.19
C CYS A 390 -14.15 24.17 -1.81
N MET A 391 -13.32 23.55 -2.65
CA MET A 391 -12.22 24.24 -3.32
C MET A 391 -12.73 25.30 -4.30
N THR A 392 -13.86 25.07 -4.94
CA THR A 392 -14.52 26.07 -5.79
C THR A 392 -14.92 27.30 -4.97
N ILE A 393 -15.53 27.10 -3.81
CA ILE A 393 -15.89 28.21 -2.90
C ILE A 393 -14.63 28.95 -2.43
N ILE A 394 -13.64 28.23 -1.88
CA ILE A 394 -12.39 28.82 -1.39
C ILE A 394 -11.69 29.64 -2.48
N THR A 395 -11.65 29.12 -3.71
CA THR A 395 -11.05 29.82 -4.86
C THR A 395 -11.82 31.10 -5.22
N ASN A 396 -13.15 31.07 -5.18
CA ASN A 396 -13.98 32.25 -5.44
C ASN A 396 -13.78 33.32 -4.35
N VAL A 397 -13.71 32.92 -3.08
CA VAL A 397 -13.41 33.83 -1.96
C VAL A 397 -12.05 34.50 -2.17
N TYR A 398 -11.03 33.71 -2.45
CA TYR A 398 -9.67 34.22 -2.68
C TYR A 398 -9.58 35.16 -3.89
N THR A 399 -10.16 34.78 -5.02
CA THR A 399 -10.13 35.59 -6.25
C THR A 399 -10.88 36.90 -6.11
N SER A 400 -11.98 36.94 -5.36
CA SER A 400 -12.70 38.19 -5.05
C SER A 400 -11.85 39.20 -4.28
N ALA A 401 -10.86 38.73 -3.52
CA ALA A 401 -9.97 39.56 -2.73
C ALA A 401 -8.77 40.10 -3.51
N ILE A 402 -8.37 39.44 -4.59
CA ILE A 402 -7.34 39.95 -5.50
C ILE A 402 -7.89 41.08 -6.38
N GLN A 403 -9.20 41.08 -6.66
CA GLN A 403 -9.84 42.01 -7.58
C GLN A 403 -10.27 43.36 -6.94
N ASN A 404 -10.33 43.42 -5.61
CA ASN A 404 -10.65 44.61 -4.83
C ASN A 404 -9.38 45.16 -4.16
#